data_AF-A0A2G2BEI8-F1
#
_entry.id   AF-A0A2G2BEI8-F1
#
_cell.length_a   1.000
_cell.length_b   1.000
_cell.length_c   1.000
_cell.angle_alpha   90.00
_cell.angle_beta   90.00
_cell.angle_gamma   90.00
#
_symmetry.space_group_name_H-M   'P 1'
#
loop_
_entity.id
_entity.type
_entity.pdbx_description
1 polymer ?
#
loop_
_entity_poly.entity_id
_entity_poly.type
_entity_poly.pdbx_seq_one_letter_code
_entity_poly.pdbx_strand_id
1 'polypeptide(L)'
;MERSHQPVGRPFDYRHNDFNPTNGFWIVGKNEKGELVHTQALRLVNLEGKPLSSYLSERFVDFPPPGIDLDYKKSRYNPGPSAHRISGTVGYHGDFWLSSDYRGTGMCNILARFALASCLLRWSLDYVIGFMINPIALKGLAEREGYMHSEPGALFWHLANSDKVIETFMVWMAREDINHLQTIPLQGFVRQPAPSIGIAAE
;
A
#
# COMPACT_ATOMS: atom_id res chain seq x y z
N MET A 1 12.31 11.42 -10.40
CA MET A 1 11.41 11.00 -9.31
C MET A 1 11.53 12.00 -8.18
N GLU A 2 10.42 12.51 -7.64
CA GLU A 2 10.39 13.74 -6.82
C GLU A 2 10.58 13.50 -5.31
N ARG A 3 10.87 12.26 -4.88
CA ARG A 3 11.21 11.94 -3.48
C ARG A 3 12.71 11.95 -3.27
N SER A 4 13.26 12.98 -2.64
CA SER A 4 14.70 13.03 -2.32
C SER A 4 15.12 12.16 -1.12
N HIS A 5 14.18 11.82 -0.22
CA HIS A 5 14.51 11.20 1.07
C HIS A 5 13.93 9.78 1.29
N GLN A 6 13.11 9.27 0.37
CA GLN A 6 12.55 7.92 0.49
C GLN A 6 12.74 7.17 -0.83
N PRO A 7 13.46 6.04 -0.83
CA PRO A 7 13.63 5.24 -2.03
C PRO A 7 12.30 4.63 -2.45
N VAL A 8 12.18 4.39 -3.75
CA VAL A 8 11.07 3.64 -4.34
C VAL A 8 11.01 2.26 -3.73
N GLY A 9 9.81 1.81 -3.37
CA GLY A 9 9.60 0.41 -3.06
C GLY A 9 10.02 -0.46 -4.23
N ARG A 10 10.83 -1.49 -3.96
CA ARG A 10 11.27 -2.46 -4.98
C ARG A 10 10.12 -3.00 -5.85
N PRO A 11 8.89 -3.24 -5.34
CA PRO A 11 7.74 -3.61 -6.19
C PRO A 11 7.46 -2.69 -7.37
N PHE A 12 7.80 -1.40 -7.24
CA PHE A 12 7.49 -0.34 -8.20
C PHE A 12 8.74 0.24 -8.87
N ASP A 13 9.90 -0.36 -8.65
CA ASP A 13 11.15 0.00 -9.32
C ASP A 13 11.28 -0.74 -10.64
N TYR A 14 11.16 -0.01 -11.75
CA TYR A 14 11.27 -0.52 -13.12
C TYR A 14 12.65 -1.14 -13.45
N ARG A 15 13.66 -0.90 -12.62
CA ARG A 15 15.01 -1.49 -12.78
C ARG A 15 15.09 -2.91 -12.23
N HIS A 16 14.22 -3.24 -11.29
CA HIS A 16 14.20 -4.53 -10.60
C HIS A 16 13.00 -5.39 -10.98
N ASN A 17 11.93 -4.76 -11.48
CA ASN A 17 10.69 -5.40 -11.87
C ASN A 17 10.25 -4.87 -13.24
N ASP A 18 9.54 -5.70 -14.01
CA ASP A 18 8.77 -5.20 -15.15
C ASP A 18 7.62 -4.35 -14.61
N PHE A 19 7.89 -3.06 -14.39
CA PHE A 19 6.94 -2.06 -13.95
C PHE A 19 6.87 -0.97 -15.02
N ASN A 20 5.75 -0.91 -15.72
CA ASN A 20 5.55 -0.06 -16.87
C ASN A 20 4.07 0.39 -16.95
N PRO A 21 3.72 1.32 -17.85
CA PRO A 21 2.36 1.84 -17.92
C PRO A 21 1.27 0.80 -18.15
N THR A 22 1.53 -0.39 -18.70
CA THR A 22 0.49 -1.41 -18.92
C THR A 22 0.14 -2.17 -17.63
N ASN A 23 1.10 -2.33 -16.73
CA ASN A 23 0.98 -3.16 -15.53
C ASN A 23 1.14 -2.38 -14.22
N GLY A 24 1.26 -1.06 -14.30
CA GLY A 24 1.52 -0.23 -13.13
C GLY A 24 1.12 1.22 -13.32
N PHE A 25 0.92 1.92 -12.21
CA PHE A 25 0.82 3.38 -12.17
C PHE A 25 1.10 3.94 -10.78
N TRP A 26 1.38 5.24 -10.77
CA TRP A 26 1.58 6.04 -9.57
C TRP A 26 0.48 7.09 -9.47
N ILE A 27 0.06 7.38 -8.25
CA ILE A 27 -0.72 8.56 -7.92
C ILE A 27 0.15 9.44 -7.06
N VAL A 28 0.24 10.73 -7.44
CA VAL A 28 1.10 11.72 -6.81
C VAL A 28 0.25 12.93 -6.44
N GLY A 29 0.37 13.40 -5.20
CA GLY A 29 -0.27 14.62 -4.73
C GLY A 29 0.75 15.70 -4.45
N LYS A 30 0.49 16.91 -4.93
CA LYS A 30 1.27 18.12 -4.67
C LYS A 30 0.42 19.17 -3.96
N ASN A 31 1.04 19.96 -3.07
CA ASN A 31 0.37 21.12 -2.49
C ASN A 31 0.38 22.31 -3.46
N GLU A 32 -0.19 23.44 -3.02
CA GLU A 32 -0.27 24.69 -3.80
C GLU A 32 1.09 25.26 -4.21
N LYS A 33 2.16 24.94 -3.47
CA LYS A 33 3.55 25.33 -3.77
C LYS A 33 4.23 24.37 -4.76
N GLY A 34 3.53 23.33 -5.22
CA GLY A 34 4.08 22.28 -6.07
C GLY A 34 4.93 21.25 -5.31
N GLU A 35 4.96 21.30 -3.98
CA GLU A 35 5.74 20.37 -3.17
C GLU A 35 5.02 19.03 -3.07
N LEU A 36 5.78 17.93 -3.15
CA LEU A 36 5.25 16.57 -3.05
C LEU A 36 4.72 16.30 -1.63
N VAL A 37 3.43 16.00 -1.51
CA VAL A 37 2.77 15.71 -0.22
C VAL A 37 2.17 14.31 -0.14
N HIS A 38 2.05 13.60 -1.26
CA HIS A 38 1.52 12.25 -1.28
C HIS A 38 2.08 11.41 -2.43
N THR A 39 2.31 10.11 -2.17
CA THR A 39 2.27 9.12 -3.25
C THR A 39 1.56 7.84 -2.81
N GLN A 40 1.19 7.04 -3.79
CA GLN A 40 0.86 5.63 -3.69
C GLN A 40 1.07 5.01 -5.08
N ALA A 41 1.30 3.70 -5.12
CA ALA A 41 1.61 2.98 -6.34
C ALA A 41 0.87 1.65 -6.38
N LEU A 42 0.37 1.34 -7.57
CA LEU A 42 -0.43 0.16 -7.88
C LEU A 42 0.27 -0.62 -8.99
N ARG A 43 0.38 -1.93 -8.82
CA ARG A 43 1.01 -2.85 -9.78
C ARG A 43 0.15 -4.10 -9.97
N LEU A 44 -0.07 -4.51 -11.20
CA LEU A 44 -0.62 -5.83 -11.51
C LEU A 44 0.38 -6.94 -11.14
N VAL A 45 -0.13 -7.95 -10.46
CA VAL A 45 0.58 -9.17 -10.12
C VAL A 45 0.01 -10.28 -10.98
N ASN A 46 0.79 -10.74 -11.97
CA ASN A 46 0.41 -11.89 -12.75
C ASN A 46 0.65 -13.17 -11.94
N LEU A 47 -0.42 -13.76 -11.44
CA LEU A 47 -0.36 -15.01 -10.69
C LEU A 47 -0.19 -16.26 -11.57
N GLU A 48 -0.26 -16.12 -12.90
CA GLU A 48 -0.12 -17.23 -13.86
C GLU A 48 -1.11 -18.38 -13.58
N GLY A 49 -2.32 -18.04 -13.11
CA GLY A 49 -3.35 -19.02 -12.75
C GLY A 49 -3.11 -19.76 -11.44
N LYS A 50 -2.04 -19.45 -10.69
CA LYS A 50 -1.75 -20.03 -9.38
C LYS A 50 -2.43 -19.24 -8.25
N PRO A 51 -2.63 -19.85 -7.07
CA PRO A 51 -2.95 -19.09 -5.86
C PRO A 51 -1.82 -18.13 -5.47
N LEU A 52 -2.17 -17.03 -4.82
CA LEU A 52 -1.23 -16.03 -4.32
C LEU A 52 -0.15 -16.66 -3.42
N SER A 53 -0.51 -17.67 -2.62
CA SER A 53 0.43 -18.40 -1.78
C SER A 53 1.58 -18.99 -2.59
N SER A 54 1.29 -19.61 -3.74
CA SER A 54 2.32 -20.24 -4.58
C SER A 54 3.19 -19.19 -5.26
N TYR A 55 2.57 -18.11 -5.77
CA TYR A 55 3.30 -17.00 -6.36
C TYR A 55 4.29 -16.36 -5.36
N LEU A 56 3.83 -16.08 -4.13
CA LEU A 56 4.66 -15.43 -3.12
C LEU A 56 5.71 -16.37 -2.53
N SER A 57 5.46 -17.68 -2.43
CA SER A 57 6.51 -18.65 -2.06
C SER A 57 7.72 -18.56 -2.98
N GLU A 58 7.53 -18.24 -4.26
CA GLU A 58 8.60 -18.09 -5.24
C GLU A 58 9.17 -16.65 -5.29
N ARG A 59 8.33 -15.63 -5.01
CA ARG A 59 8.65 -14.22 -5.34
C ARG A 59 8.51 -13.22 -4.20
N PHE A 60 8.37 -13.64 -2.94
CA PHE A 60 8.20 -12.70 -1.83
C PHE A 60 9.32 -11.65 -1.74
N VAL A 61 10.54 -11.99 -2.15
CA VAL A 61 11.72 -11.10 -2.20
C VAL A 61 11.55 -9.88 -3.12
N ASP A 62 10.53 -9.88 -3.98
CA ASP A 62 10.17 -8.75 -4.82
C ASP A 62 9.35 -7.68 -4.05
N PHE A 63 8.90 -7.99 -2.82
CA PHE A 63 8.07 -7.14 -1.97
C PHE A 63 8.70 -6.73 -0.62
N PRO A 64 9.98 -6.31 -0.57
CA PRO A 64 10.60 -5.87 0.67
C PRO A 64 10.09 -4.48 1.08
N PRO A 65 10.15 -4.16 2.39
CA PRO A 65 10.01 -2.78 2.85
C PRO A 65 11.13 -1.91 2.23
N PRO A 66 10.82 -0.67 1.80
CA PRO A 66 11.80 0.21 1.14
C PRO A 66 12.88 0.69 2.12
N GLY A 67 14.11 0.83 1.63
CA GLY A 67 15.21 1.50 2.37
C GLY A 67 15.79 0.69 3.53
N ILE A 68 15.55 -0.63 3.57
CA ILE A 68 16.07 -1.53 4.60
C ILE A 68 16.98 -2.56 3.95
N ASP A 69 18.16 -2.79 4.56
CA ASP A 69 19.09 -3.84 4.15
C ASP A 69 18.71 -5.18 4.79
N LEU A 70 18.48 -6.21 3.96
CA LEU A 70 17.82 -7.45 4.34
C LEU A 70 18.65 -8.68 4.00
N ASP A 71 18.67 -9.64 4.92
CA ASP A 71 19.13 -11.00 4.64
C ASP A 71 17.98 -11.81 4.03
N TYR A 72 17.91 -11.82 2.70
CA TYR A 72 16.88 -12.55 1.95
C TYR A 72 16.94 -14.07 2.17
N LYS A 73 18.08 -14.64 2.57
CA LYS A 73 18.22 -16.09 2.81
C LYS A 73 17.61 -16.50 4.14
N LYS A 74 17.70 -15.64 5.16
CA LYS A 74 17.03 -15.86 6.46
C LYS A 74 15.57 -15.40 6.47
N SER A 75 15.23 -14.46 5.58
CA SER A 75 13.85 -13.98 5.43
C SER A 75 12.93 -15.06 4.87
N ARG A 76 11.65 -14.99 5.24
CA ARG A 76 10.66 -15.98 4.80
C ARG A 76 9.28 -15.39 4.60
N TYR A 77 8.54 -16.02 3.71
CA TYR A 77 7.11 -15.87 3.55
C TYR A 77 6.38 -17.01 4.26
N ASN A 78 5.30 -16.69 4.95
CA ASN A 78 4.42 -17.65 5.61
C ASN A 78 2.98 -17.40 5.12
N PRO A 79 2.46 -18.19 4.17
CA PRO A 79 1.15 -17.95 3.60
C PRO A 79 0.05 -18.11 4.65
N GLY A 80 -0.76 -17.06 4.81
CA GLY A 80 -2.01 -17.13 5.58
C GLY A 80 -3.12 -17.85 4.82
N PRO A 81 -4.24 -18.20 5.48
CA PRO A 81 -5.35 -18.92 4.86
C PRO A 81 -5.93 -18.22 3.61
N SER A 82 -5.98 -16.89 3.57
CA SER A 82 -6.53 -16.19 2.40
C SER A 82 -5.57 -16.20 1.21
N ALA A 83 -4.26 -16.27 1.42
CA ALA A 83 -3.31 -16.36 0.31
C ALA A 83 -3.51 -17.63 -0.53
N HIS A 84 -4.03 -18.71 0.08
CA HIS A 84 -4.39 -19.93 -0.65
C HIS A 84 -5.68 -19.81 -1.48
N ARG A 85 -6.53 -18.83 -1.17
CA ARG A 85 -7.81 -18.58 -1.87
C ARG A 85 -7.70 -17.48 -2.92
N ILE A 86 -6.87 -16.48 -2.67
CA ILE A 86 -6.66 -15.35 -3.58
C ILE A 86 -6.04 -15.89 -4.88
N SER A 87 -6.71 -15.63 -5.99
CA SER A 87 -6.32 -16.02 -7.34
C SER A 87 -6.93 -15.05 -8.37
N GLY A 88 -6.66 -15.23 -9.66
CA GLY A 88 -7.18 -14.35 -10.71
C GLY A 88 -6.36 -13.07 -10.88
N THR A 89 -7.03 -11.95 -11.18
CA THR A 89 -6.37 -10.67 -11.46
C THR A 89 -6.12 -9.91 -10.16
N VAL A 90 -4.86 -9.81 -9.76
CA VAL A 90 -4.48 -9.21 -8.46
C VAL A 90 -3.67 -7.92 -8.65
N GLY A 91 -4.04 -6.89 -7.89
CA GLY A 91 -3.25 -5.67 -7.75
C GLY A 91 -2.46 -5.67 -6.45
N TYR A 92 -1.20 -5.25 -6.48
CA TYR A 92 -0.41 -4.88 -5.32
C TYR A 92 -0.47 -3.37 -5.12
N HIS A 93 -0.97 -2.93 -3.96
CA HIS A 93 -1.01 -1.54 -3.54
C HIS A 93 0.06 -1.31 -2.46
N GLY A 94 0.86 -0.28 -2.67
CA GLY A 94 1.93 0.09 -1.75
C GLY A 94 2.51 1.46 -2.06
N ASP A 95 3.70 1.70 -1.52
CA ASP A 95 4.38 3.00 -1.57
C ASP A 95 3.51 4.19 -1.13
N PHE A 96 2.55 3.89 -0.25
CA PHE A 96 1.66 4.87 0.33
C PHE A 96 2.46 5.73 1.32
N TRP A 97 2.56 7.02 1.03
CA TRP A 97 3.07 7.99 1.98
C TRP A 97 2.33 9.30 1.84
N LEU A 98 2.22 9.97 2.98
CA LEU A 98 1.54 11.23 3.15
C LEU A 98 2.41 12.10 4.06
N SER A 99 2.63 13.35 3.63
CA SER A 99 3.35 14.35 4.43
C SER A 99 2.68 14.51 5.80
N SER A 100 3.49 14.82 6.83
CA SER A 100 3.03 15.00 8.21
C SER A 100 1.82 15.92 8.32
N ASP A 101 1.82 16.99 7.54
CA ASP A 101 0.82 18.07 7.61
C ASP A 101 -0.58 17.60 7.18
N TYR A 102 -0.65 16.49 6.44
CA TYR A 102 -1.90 15.90 5.96
C TYR A 102 -2.28 14.64 6.75
N ARG A 103 -1.45 14.16 7.69
CA ARG A 103 -1.79 13.00 8.54
C ARG A 103 -2.87 13.40 9.55
N GLY A 104 -3.81 12.50 9.79
CA GLY A 104 -4.92 12.74 10.74
C GLY A 104 -6.03 13.65 10.21
N THR A 105 -5.94 14.14 8.98
CA THR A 105 -6.97 15.01 8.35
C THR A 105 -8.12 14.23 7.70
N GLY A 106 -7.96 12.91 7.53
CA GLY A 106 -8.86 12.08 6.72
C GLY A 106 -8.40 11.84 5.28
N MET A 107 -7.36 12.56 4.82
CA MET A 107 -6.84 12.42 3.46
C MET A 107 -6.37 11.00 3.12
N CYS A 108 -5.86 10.27 4.12
CA CYS A 108 -5.49 8.86 3.95
C CYS A 108 -6.63 8.04 3.34
N ASN A 109 -7.85 8.23 3.85
CA ASN A 109 -9.02 7.45 3.48
C ASN A 109 -9.48 7.79 2.06
N ILE A 110 -9.45 9.07 1.69
CA ILE A 110 -9.82 9.51 0.34
C ILE A 110 -8.81 9.00 -0.68
N LEU A 111 -7.52 9.19 -0.41
CA LEU A 111 -6.45 8.88 -1.35
C LEU A 111 -6.39 7.37 -1.60
N ALA A 112 -6.48 6.54 -0.55
CA ALA A 112 -6.51 5.10 -0.72
C ALA A 112 -7.73 4.63 -1.52
N ARG A 113 -8.93 5.17 -1.25
CA ARG A 113 -10.14 4.83 -2.04
C ARG A 113 -10.02 5.25 -3.50
N PHE A 114 -9.40 6.40 -3.76
CA PHE A 114 -9.14 6.85 -5.13
C PHE A 114 -8.22 5.88 -5.89
N ALA A 115 -7.17 5.38 -5.25
CA ALA A 115 -6.33 4.31 -5.83
C ALA A 115 -7.14 3.05 -6.13
N LEU A 116 -7.90 2.56 -5.16
CA LEU A 116 -8.66 1.32 -5.29
C LEU A 116 -9.72 1.40 -6.40
N ALA A 117 -10.43 2.53 -6.48
CA ALA A 117 -11.38 2.81 -7.56
C ALA A 117 -10.67 2.86 -8.94
N SER A 118 -9.51 3.52 -9.02
CA SER A 118 -8.70 3.57 -10.24
C SER A 118 -8.28 2.18 -10.72
N CYS A 119 -7.93 1.30 -9.77
CA CYS A 119 -7.63 -0.11 -10.03
C CYS A 119 -8.80 -0.85 -10.69
N LEU A 120 -10.01 -0.72 -10.12
CA LEU A 120 -11.21 -1.36 -10.66
C LEU A 120 -11.51 -0.88 -12.09
N LEU A 121 -11.47 0.43 -12.31
CA LEU A 121 -11.75 1.03 -13.62
C LEU A 121 -10.73 0.61 -14.68
N ARG A 122 -9.47 0.42 -14.29
CA ARG A 122 -8.39 0.14 -15.23
C ARG A 122 -8.25 -1.34 -15.57
N TRP A 123 -8.40 -2.21 -14.58
CA TRP A 123 -8.00 -3.61 -14.69
C TRP A 123 -9.07 -4.60 -14.28
N SER A 124 -10.23 -4.14 -13.77
CA SER A 124 -11.27 -5.05 -13.27
C SER A 124 -10.70 -6.10 -12.32
N LEU A 125 -9.97 -5.65 -11.28
CA LEU A 125 -9.29 -6.55 -10.35
C LEU A 125 -10.27 -7.47 -9.60
N ASP A 126 -9.81 -8.68 -9.33
CA ASP A 126 -10.49 -9.62 -8.43
C ASP A 126 -10.07 -9.38 -6.99
N TYR A 127 -8.79 -9.03 -6.77
CA TYR A 127 -8.25 -8.71 -5.44
C TYR A 127 -7.24 -7.55 -5.49
N VAL A 128 -7.14 -6.81 -4.39
CA VAL A 128 -6.01 -5.93 -4.08
C VAL A 128 -5.34 -6.42 -2.81
N ILE A 129 -4.02 -6.47 -2.80
CA ILE A 129 -3.20 -6.84 -1.64
C ILE A 129 -2.15 -5.76 -1.33
N GLY A 130 -1.64 -5.77 -0.10
CA GLY A 130 -0.50 -4.96 0.32
C GLY A 130 0.21 -5.61 1.52
N PHE A 131 1.43 -5.15 1.80
CA PHE A 131 2.15 -5.53 3.02
C PHE A 131 2.41 -4.32 3.89
N MET A 132 2.08 -4.44 5.18
CA MET A 132 2.30 -3.40 6.17
C MET A 132 3.16 -3.93 7.30
N ILE A 133 4.25 -3.24 7.64
CA ILE A 133 5.05 -3.60 8.82
C ILE A 133 4.20 -3.50 10.10
N ASN A 134 4.41 -4.41 11.06
CA ASN A 134 3.58 -4.51 12.27
C ASN A 134 3.33 -3.16 12.98
N PRO A 135 4.35 -2.29 13.22
CA PRO A 135 4.11 -1.02 13.92
C PRO A 135 3.16 -0.06 13.19
N ILE A 136 3.03 -0.18 11.87
CA ILE A 136 2.17 0.66 11.04
C ILE A 136 0.76 0.06 10.97
N ALA A 137 0.66 -1.25 10.77
CA ALA A 137 -0.61 -1.98 10.79
C ALA A 137 -1.32 -1.80 12.15
N LEU A 138 -0.60 -2.04 13.25
CA LEU A 138 -1.14 -1.92 14.63
C LEU A 138 -1.52 -0.48 15.03
N LYS A 139 -1.05 0.54 14.30
CA LYS A 139 -1.49 1.93 14.46
C LYS A 139 -2.75 2.26 13.65
N GLY A 140 -3.40 1.27 13.07
CA GLY A 140 -4.67 1.41 12.36
C GLY A 140 -4.55 1.99 10.95
N LEU A 141 -3.40 1.82 10.26
CA LEU A 141 -3.25 2.37 8.90
C LEU A 141 -4.14 1.62 7.91
N ALA A 142 -4.22 0.29 8.00
CA ALA A 142 -5.01 -0.53 7.08
C ALA A 142 -6.49 -0.11 7.09
N GLU A 143 -7.02 0.15 8.28
CA GLU A 143 -8.39 0.57 8.55
C GLU A 143 -8.65 1.98 8.04
N ARG A 144 -7.68 2.89 8.14
CA ARG A 144 -7.77 4.22 7.54
C ARG A 144 -7.76 4.16 6.01
N GLU A 145 -6.94 3.29 5.43
CA GLU A 145 -6.93 3.07 3.98
C GLU A 145 -8.19 2.34 3.49
N GLY A 146 -8.95 1.71 4.40
CA GLY A 146 -10.22 1.06 4.13
C GLY A 146 -10.12 -0.43 3.82
N TYR A 147 -8.98 -1.07 4.09
CA TYR A 147 -8.86 -2.52 3.95
C TYR A 147 -9.81 -3.24 4.92
N MET A 148 -10.55 -4.21 4.39
CA MET A 148 -11.50 -5.02 5.16
C MET A 148 -10.88 -6.30 5.73
N HIS A 149 -9.71 -6.70 5.23
CA HIS A 149 -8.99 -7.87 5.70
C HIS A 149 -7.53 -7.55 6.00
N SER A 150 -7.04 -8.09 7.12
CA SER A 150 -5.68 -7.93 7.62
C SER A 150 -5.24 -9.22 8.31
N GLU A 151 -4.16 -9.84 7.81
CA GLU A 151 -3.64 -11.11 8.29
C GLU A 151 -2.21 -10.94 8.82
N PRO A 152 -1.95 -11.21 10.11
CA PRO A 152 -0.62 -11.07 10.70
C PRO A 152 0.35 -12.16 10.24
N GLY A 153 1.65 -11.89 10.36
CA GLY A 153 2.70 -12.91 10.21
C GLY A 153 2.90 -13.39 8.77
N ALA A 154 2.60 -12.54 7.78
CA ALA A 154 2.71 -12.90 6.37
C ALA A 154 4.16 -12.95 5.88
N LEU A 155 4.98 -11.97 6.26
CA LEU A 155 6.42 -11.93 5.93
C LEU A 155 7.24 -11.66 7.19
N PHE A 156 8.40 -12.31 7.24
CA PHE A 156 9.43 -12.12 8.25
C PHE A 156 10.72 -11.73 7.55
N TRP A 157 11.10 -10.46 7.67
CA TRP A 157 12.30 -9.90 7.06
C TRP A 157 13.43 -9.81 8.08
N HIS A 158 14.49 -10.58 7.88
CA HIS A 158 15.70 -10.49 8.70
C HIS A 158 16.59 -9.35 8.21
N LEU A 159 17.07 -8.51 9.13
CA LEU A 159 18.02 -7.45 8.79
C LEU A 159 19.40 -8.06 8.51
N ALA A 160 20.12 -7.54 7.51
CA ALA A 160 21.43 -8.10 7.13
C ALA A 160 22.47 -8.05 8.26
N ASN A 161 22.45 -6.97 9.05
CA ASN A 161 23.46 -6.68 10.08
C ASN A 161 22.89 -6.74 11.51
N SER A 162 21.79 -7.48 11.74
CA SER A 162 21.14 -7.58 13.05
C SER A 162 20.27 -8.83 13.16
N ASP A 163 20.12 -9.37 14.38
CA ASP A 163 19.17 -10.46 14.66
C ASP A 163 17.70 -10.01 14.72
N LYS A 164 17.43 -8.73 14.46
CA LYS A 164 16.08 -8.19 14.40
C LYS A 164 15.31 -8.73 13.19
N VAL A 165 14.02 -8.94 13.41
CA VAL A 165 13.07 -9.37 12.38
C VAL A 165 11.98 -8.31 12.25
N ILE A 166 11.67 -7.92 11.02
CA ILE A 166 10.52 -7.10 10.69
C ILE A 166 9.40 -8.04 10.24
N GLU A 167 8.35 -8.08 11.04
CA GLU A 167 7.12 -8.77 10.72
C GLU A 167 6.15 -7.86 9.98
N THR A 168 5.34 -8.46 9.11
CA THR A 168 4.33 -7.74 8.35
C THR A 168 2.97 -8.41 8.42
N PHE A 169 1.94 -7.59 8.25
CA PHE A 169 0.59 -8.00 7.91
C PHE A 169 0.44 -8.03 6.39
N MET A 170 -0.29 -9.02 5.88
CA MET A 170 -0.91 -8.94 4.56
C MET A 170 -2.28 -8.29 4.71
N VAL A 171 -2.48 -7.15 4.06
CA VAL A 171 -3.79 -6.51 3.95
C VAL A 171 -4.38 -6.82 2.58
N TRP A 172 -5.69 -7.02 2.50
CA TRP A 172 -6.32 -7.32 1.23
C TRP A 172 -7.80 -6.96 1.18
N MET A 173 -8.32 -6.91 -0.05
CA MET A 173 -9.74 -6.77 -0.38
C MET A 173 -10.06 -7.55 -1.65
N ALA A 174 -11.19 -8.23 -1.67
CA ALA A 174 -11.82 -8.74 -2.88
C ALA A 174 -12.54 -7.60 -3.62
N ARG A 175 -12.92 -7.84 -4.88
CA ARG A 175 -13.70 -6.89 -5.69
C ARG A 175 -14.97 -6.42 -4.98
N GLU A 176 -15.66 -7.33 -4.30
CA GLU A 176 -16.89 -7.01 -3.55
C GLU A 176 -16.64 -6.02 -2.40
N ASP A 177 -15.52 -6.18 -1.67
CA ASP A 177 -15.10 -5.25 -0.63
C ASP A 177 -14.83 -3.87 -1.20
N ILE A 178 -14.12 -3.81 -2.33
CA ILE A 178 -13.80 -2.52 -2.98
C ILE A 178 -15.09 -1.85 -3.44
N ASN A 179 -16.01 -2.60 -4.07
CA ASN A 179 -17.31 -2.09 -4.48
C ASN A 179 -18.11 -1.58 -3.29
N HIS A 180 -18.16 -2.34 -2.19
CA HIS A 180 -18.82 -1.91 -0.95
C HIS A 180 -18.18 -0.63 -0.40
N LEU A 181 -16.84 -0.56 -0.35
CA LEU A 181 -16.10 0.61 0.11
C LEU A 181 -16.44 1.88 -0.68
N GLN A 182 -16.70 1.76 -1.99
CA GLN A 182 -17.12 2.89 -2.83
C GLN A 182 -18.54 3.39 -2.51
N THR A 183 -19.40 2.57 -1.91
CA THR A 183 -20.75 2.99 -1.47
C THR A 183 -20.74 3.79 -0.18
N ILE A 184 -19.65 3.73 0.60
CA ILE A 184 -19.56 4.38 1.90
C ILE A 184 -19.28 5.88 1.70
N PRO A 185 -20.14 6.79 2.19
CA PRO A 185 -19.94 8.24 2.03
C PRO A 185 -18.62 8.73 2.63
N LEU A 186 -18.01 9.72 1.98
CA LEU A 186 -16.74 10.32 2.44
C LEU A 186 -16.93 11.50 3.40
N GLN A 187 -18.15 12.05 3.50
CA GLN A 187 -18.46 13.28 4.23
C GLN A 187 -18.11 13.24 5.73
N GLY A 188 -17.92 12.06 6.33
CA GLY A 188 -17.52 11.91 7.74
C GLY A 188 -16.02 11.77 7.99
N PHE A 189 -15.20 11.59 6.95
CA PHE A 189 -13.77 11.29 7.12
C PHE A 189 -12.87 12.52 7.06
N VAL A 190 -13.26 13.54 6.30
CA VAL A 190 -12.48 14.78 6.19
C VAL A 190 -12.77 15.67 7.37
N ARG A 191 -11.79 15.89 8.24
CA ARG A 191 -11.85 17.04 9.13
C ARG A 191 -11.52 18.25 8.29
N GLN A 192 -12.46 19.19 8.15
CA GLN A 192 -12.14 20.49 7.59
C GLN A 192 -10.94 21.06 8.36
N PRO A 193 -9.91 21.60 7.69
CA PRO A 193 -8.90 22.38 8.40
C PRO A 193 -9.64 23.48 9.16
N ALA A 194 -9.32 23.65 10.44
CA ALA A 194 -9.92 24.74 11.22
C ALA A 194 -9.70 26.04 10.44
N PRO A 195 -10.73 26.89 10.26
CA PRO A 195 -10.54 28.18 9.60
C PRO A 195 -9.42 28.91 10.34
N SER A 196 -8.43 29.40 9.60
CA SER A 196 -7.39 30.26 10.13
C SER A 196 -8.10 31.45 10.77
N ILE A 197 -8.16 31.47 12.10
CA ILE A 197 -8.69 32.62 12.83
C ILE A 197 -7.64 33.72 12.62
N GLY A 198 -7.88 34.55 11.61
CA GLY A 198 -7.16 35.79 11.41
C GLY A 198 -7.51 36.71 12.56
N ILE A 199 -6.77 36.62 13.66
CA ILE A 199 -6.77 37.67 14.67
C ILE A 199 -5.96 38.80 14.04
N ALA A 200 -6.67 39.75 13.43
CA ALA A 200 -6.14 41.07 13.21
C ALA A 200 -5.83 41.65 14.59
N ALA A 201 -4.55 41.80 14.89
CA ALA A 201 -4.12 42.68 15.96
C ALA A 201 -4.20 44.11 15.42
N GLU A 202 -5.21 44.85 15.85
CA GLU A 202 -5.14 46.32 15.94
C GLU A 202 -4.24 46.73 17.11
#